data_AF-A0A7Y2CUD4-F1
#
_entry.id   AF-A0A7Y2CUD4-F1
#
_cell.length_a   1.000
_cell.length_b   1.000
_cell.length_c   1.000
_cell.angle_alpha   90.00
_cell.angle_beta   90.00
_cell.angle_gamma   90.00
#
_symmetry.space_group_name_H-M   'P 1'
#
loop_
_entity.id
_entity.type
_entity.pdbx_description
1 polymer ?
#
loop_
_entity_poly.entity_id
_entity_poly.type
_entity_poly.pdbx_seq_one_letter_code
_entity_poly.pdbx_strand_id
1 'polypeptide(L)'
;MNRFTLAIAAAATAIAFAHSALAEGQYVDQTGFAVSGYDVVAYRDLSQEAIGSAQPAPVPGKASITADYNGATFAFSSEENRETFLSDPARYAPQYDGHCAYGAAKGGKVPGNPTLWRIVDDKLYLNITKNVVGFWEVDIPGNISLANGNWPALDDAPGSERAIPKFTSSAPLK
;
A
#
# COMPACT_ATOMS: atom_id res chain seq x y z
N MET A 1 -30.23 -69.87 -0.32
CA MET A 1 -31.22 -68.90 0.18
C MET A 1 -30.54 -67.56 0.38
N ASN A 2 -30.79 -66.59 -0.52
CA ASN A 2 -30.33 -65.19 -0.37
C ASN A 2 -28.81 -65.13 -0.14
N ARG A 3 -28.11 -64.11 0.35
CA ARG A 3 -28.44 -62.74 0.73
C ARG A 3 -27.26 -61.89 0.28
N PHE A 4 -27.57 -60.94 -0.59
CA PHE A 4 -26.72 -59.84 -1.01
C PHE A 4 -26.31 -58.98 0.19
N THR A 5 -25.06 -58.51 0.21
CA THR A 5 -24.72 -57.26 0.90
C THR A 5 -23.71 -56.51 0.04
N LEU A 6 -24.22 -55.49 -0.68
CA LEU A 6 -23.41 -54.42 -1.25
C LEU A 6 -22.81 -53.61 -0.08
N ALA A 7 -21.51 -53.37 -0.12
CA ALA A 7 -20.90 -52.26 0.63
C ALA A 7 -20.21 -51.35 -0.38
N ILE A 8 -20.89 -50.25 -0.71
CA ILE A 8 -20.34 -49.13 -1.46
C ILE A 8 -19.46 -48.34 -0.48
N ALA A 9 -18.14 -48.43 -0.61
CA ALA A 9 -17.23 -47.52 0.06
C ALA A 9 -16.99 -46.32 -0.87
N ALA A 10 -17.63 -45.20 -0.55
CA ALA A 10 -17.48 -43.93 -1.24
C ALA A 10 -16.05 -43.39 -1.06
N ALA A 11 -15.36 -43.09 -2.16
CA ALA A 11 -14.12 -42.34 -2.16
C ALA A 11 -14.43 -40.85 -1.89
N ALA A 12 -14.12 -40.37 -0.70
CA ALA A 12 -14.19 -38.95 -0.38
C ALA A 12 -12.86 -38.28 -0.77
N THR A 13 -12.80 -37.74 -1.99
CA THR A 13 -11.67 -36.90 -2.42
C THR A 13 -11.86 -35.50 -1.84
N ALA A 14 -11.25 -35.21 -0.69
CA ALA A 14 -11.21 -33.86 -0.15
C ALA A 14 -10.22 -33.02 -0.96
N ILE A 15 -10.70 -32.20 -1.89
CA ILE A 15 -9.91 -31.15 -2.51
C ILE A 15 -9.78 -30.03 -1.47
N ALA A 16 -8.67 -30.03 -0.73
CA ALA A 16 -8.29 -28.90 0.10
C ALA A 16 -7.79 -27.78 -0.83
N PHE A 17 -8.66 -26.83 -1.16
CA PHE A 17 -8.22 -25.55 -1.71
C PHE A 17 -7.46 -24.81 -0.61
N ALA A 18 -6.14 -24.97 -0.60
CA ALA A 18 -5.25 -24.05 0.09
C ALA A 18 -5.44 -22.68 -0.57
N HIS A 19 -6.35 -21.87 -0.03
CA HIS A 19 -6.37 -20.45 -0.30
C HIS A 19 -5.11 -19.92 0.37
N SER A 20 -4.06 -19.71 -0.41
CA SER A 20 -2.99 -18.81 0.00
C SER A 20 -3.65 -17.45 0.22
N ALA A 21 -4.00 -17.15 1.47
CA ALA A 21 -4.27 -15.78 1.88
C ALA A 21 -2.91 -15.07 1.77
N LEU A 22 -2.60 -14.59 0.56
CA LEU A 22 -1.61 -13.54 0.43
C LEU A 22 -2.15 -12.39 1.27
N ALA A 23 -1.38 -11.94 2.27
CA ALA A 23 -1.68 -10.71 2.98
C ALA A 23 -2.04 -9.65 1.93
N GLU A 24 -3.10 -8.89 2.16
CA GLU A 24 -3.53 -7.85 1.23
C GLU A 24 -2.47 -6.75 1.22
N GLY A 25 -1.49 -6.93 0.33
CA GLY A 25 -0.27 -6.15 0.26
C GLY A 25 -0.49 -4.72 -0.22
N GLN A 26 0.50 -4.17 -0.90
CA GLN A 26 0.52 -2.79 -1.35
C GLN A 26 -0.78 -2.38 -2.08
N TYR A 27 -1.37 -1.25 -1.69
CA TYR A 27 -2.47 -0.64 -2.40
C TYR A 27 -2.05 -0.29 -3.83
N VAL A 28 -2.81 -0.81 -4.79
CA VAL A 28 -2.65 -0.56 -6.23
C VAL A 28 -3.94 0.02 -6.76
N ASP A 29 -3.85 1.19 -7.41
CA ASP A 29 -4.99 1.83 -8.05
C ASP A 29 -5.08 1.47 -9.55
N GLN A 30 -5.86 2.24 -10.31
CA GLN A 30 -6.07 2.04 -11.74
C GLN A 30 -4.80 2.18 -12.59
N THR A 31 -3.71 2.72 -12.04
CA THR A 31 -2.40 2.74 -12.73
C THR A 31 -1.79 1.35 -12.84
N GLY A 32 -2.19 0.39 -11.99
CA GLY A 32 -1.57 -0.93 -11.90
C GLY A 32 -0.22 -0.94 -11.19
N PHE A 33 0.22 0.20 -10.65
CA PHE A 33 1.44 0.34 -9.87
C PHE A 33 1.15 0.66 -8.39
N ALA A 34 2.08 0.26 -7.51
CA ALA A 34 2.11 0.72 -6.13
C ALA A 34 2.27 2.25 -6.10
N VAL A 35 1.70 2.88 -5.06
CA VAL A 35 1.81 4.34 -4.84
C VAL A 35 1.33 5.13 -6.07
N SER A 36 0.36 4.59 -6.80
CA SER A 36 -0.17 5.17 -8.04
C SER A 36 0.88 5.48 -9.10
N GLY A 37 2.00 4.74 -9.14
CA GLY A 37 3.08 4.90 -10.10
C GLY A 37 4.09 6.02 -9.80
N TYR A 38 4.07 6.58 -8.60
CA TYR A 38 5.08 7.56 -8.17
C TYR A 38 6.33 6.87 -7.63
N ASP A 39 7.49 7.46 -7.94
CA ASP A 39 8.79 6.97 -7.54
C ASP A 39 8.98 7.17 -6.03
N VAL A 40 8.94 6.07 -5.29
CA VAL A 40 9.09 6.11 -3.83
C VAL A 40 10.45 6.68 -3.43
N VAL A 41 11.54 6.38 -4.13
CA VAL A 41 12.88 6.89 -3.76
C VAL A 41 12.93 8.40 -3.91
N ALA A 42 12.34 8.94 -4.98
CA ALA A 42 12.39 10.38 -5.27
C ALA A 42 11.77 11.28 -4.19
N TYR A 43 10.89 10.76 -3.32
CA TYR A 43 10.35 11.54 -2.19
C TYR A 43 11.44 12.07 -1.25
N ARG A 44 12.59 11.40 -1.19
CA ARG A 44 13.68 11.71 -0.26
C ARG A 44 14.52 12.90 -0.75
N ASP A 45 14.43 13.21 -2.04
CA ASP A 45 15.11 14.35 -2.68
C ASP A 45 14.23 15.62 -2.68
N LEU A 46 12.98 15.50 -2.23
CA LEU A 46 12.05 16.62 -2.16
C LEU A 46 12.16 17.33 -0.80
N SER A 47 12.23 18.66 -0.85
CA SER A 47 12.16 19.49 0.36
C SER A 47 10.83 19.31 1.08
N GLN A 48 10.86 18.80 2.30
CA GLN A 48 9.65 18.63 3.10
C GLN A 48 9.17 19.98 3.66
N GLU A 49 7.95 20.35 3.33
CA GLU A 49 7.32 21.60 3.78
C GLU A 49 6.83 21.50 5.23
N ALA A 50 6.71 22.64 5.91
CA ALA A 50 6.23 22.73 7.28
C ALA A 50 4.82 22.13 7.48
N ILE A 51 4.45 21.85 8.73
CA ILE A 51 3.08 21.44 9.09
C ILE A 51 2.09 22.52 8.65
N GLY A 52 0.96 22.09 8.05
CA GLY A 52 -0.05 22.98 7.48
C GLY A 52 0.21 23.42 6.03
N SER A 53 1.39 23.13 5.47
CA SER A 53 1.73 23.43 4.08
C SER A 53 1.62 22.20 3.18
N ALA A 54 1.27 22.43 1.92
CA ALA A 54 1.26 21.38 0.91
C ALA A 54 2.70 20.97 0.57
N GLN A 55 2.95 19.67 0.49
CA GLN A 55 4.24 19.14 0.02
C GLN A 55 4.45 19.39 -1.48
N PRO A 56 5.70 19.42 -1.96
CA PRO A 56 5.97 19.45 -3.38
C PRO A 56 5.42 18.20 -4.08
N ALA A 57 5.16 18.36 -5.38
CA ALA A 57 4.63 17.27 -6.20
C ALA A 57 5.63 16.10 -6.25
N PRO A 58 5.19 14.86 -6.01
CA PRO A 58 6.04 13.69 -6.15
C PRO A 58 6.42 13.44 -7.61
N VAL A 59 7.53 12.75 -7.83
CA VAL A 59 8.06 12.47 -9.17
C VAL A 59 7.39 11.19 -9.73
N PRO A 60 6.71 11.25 -10.88
CA PRO A 60 6.15 10.05 -11.49
C PRO A 60 7.26 9.11 -12.00
N GLY A 61 7.04 7.81 -11.85
CA GLY A 61 7.90 6.79 -12.42
C GLY A 61 7.69 6.60 -13.92
N LYS A 62 8.44 5.66 -14.50
CA LYS A 62 8.32 5.24 -15.90
C LYS A 62 7.88 3.78 -15.95
N ALA A 63 6.93 3.44 -16.83
CA ALA A 63 6.46 2.06 -17.00
C ALA A 63 7.58 1.10 -17.45
N SER A 64 8.66 1.62 -18.04
CA SER A 64 9.83 0.84 -18.45
C SER A 64 10.84 0.58 -17.33
N ILE A 65 10.75 1.29 -16.19
CA ILE A 65 11.71 1.18 -15.09
C ILE A 65 10.94 0.77 -13.83
N THR A 66 10.92 -0.53 -13.54
CA THR A 66 10.05 -1.10 -12.50
C THR A 66 10.74 -2.15 -11.65
N ALA A 67 10.23 -2.35 -10.43
CA ALA A 67 10.64 -3.45 -9.55
C ALA A 67 9.43 -3.97 -8.79
N ASP A 68 9.39 -5.29 -8.55
CA ASP A 68 8.33 -5.93 -7.78
C ASP A 68 8.74 -6.05 -6.31
N TYR A 69 7.84 -5.68 -5.40
CA TYR A 69 8.00 -5.81 -3.97
C TYR A 69 6.65 -5.84 -3.26
N ASN A 70 6.55 -6.62 -2.17
CA ASN A 70 5.32 -6.79 -1.38
C ASN A 70 4.04 -6.98 -2.22
N GLY A 71 4.11 -7.86 -3.23
CA GLY A 71 2.97 -8.21 -4.09
C GLY A 71 2.56 -7.16 -5.12
N ALA A 72 3.29 -6.05 -5.26
CA ALA A 72 2.99 -5.01 -6.24
C ALA A 72 4.23 -4.58 -7.04
N THR A 73 3.97 -3.92 -8.17
CA THR A 73 5.00 -3.35 -9.02
C THR A 73 5.17 -1.87 -8.71
N PHE A 74 6.38 -1.45 -8.40
CA PHE A 74 6.77 -0.05 -8.23
C PHE A 74 7.37 0.47 -9.54
N ALA A 75 7.13 1.75 -9.85
CA ALA A 75 7.69 2.44 -11.01
C ALA A 75 8.67 3.54 -10.56
N PHE A 76 9.77 3.69 -11.28
CA PHE A 76 10.85 4.62 -10.92
C PHE A 76 11.14 5.62 -12.03
N SER A 77 11.58 6.82 -11.64
CA SER A 77 11.90 7.91 -12.57
C SER A 77 13.27 7.72 -13.23
N SER A 78 14.16 6.95 -12.61
CA SER A 78 15.50 6.60 -13.06
C SER A 78 15.87 5.16 -12.68
N GLU A 79 16.83 4.56 -13.41
CA GLU A 79 17.41 3.25 -13.05
C GLU A 79 18.14 3.32 -11.70
N GLU A 80 18.78 4.44 -11.39
CA GLU A 80 19.44 4.68 -10.10
C GLU A 80 18.46 4.59 -8.93
N ASN A 81 17.26 5.16 -9.07
CA ASN A 81 16.22 5.07 -8.04
C ASN A 81 15.70 3.64 -7.91
N ARG A 82 15.55 2.92 -9.03
CA ARG A 82 15.17 1.50 -9.00
C ARG A 82 16.20 0.66 -8.26
N GLU A 83 17.49 0.84 -8.54
CA GLU A 83 18.57 0.11 -7.85
C GLU A 83 18.66 0.49 -6.37
N THR A 84 18.48 1.78 -6.05
CA THR A 84 18.39 2.25 -4.66
C THR A 84 17.25 1.57 -3.91
N PHE A 85 16.07 1.48 -4.53
CA PHE A 85 14.93 0.78 -3.97
C PHE A 85 15.23 -0.71 -3.73
N LEU A 86 15.81 -1.40 -4.72
CA LEU A 86 16.13 -2.83 -4.62
C LEU A 86 17.15 -3.14 -3.51
N SER A 87 17.98 -2.17 -3.13
CA SER A 87 18.94 -2.34 -2.04
C SER A 87 18.30 -2.39 -0.65
N ASP A 88 17.17 -1.69 -0.44
CA ASP A 88 16.41 -1.69 0.81
C ASP A 88 14.93 -1.33 0.57
N PRO A 89 14.12 -2.23 -0.02
CA PRO A 89 12.75 -1.90 -0.41
C PRO A 89 11.86 -1.49 0.77
N ALA A 90 12.09 -2.09 1.94
CA ALA A 90 11.32 -1.85 3.15
C ALA A 90 11.48 -0.41 3.69
N ARG A 91 12.66 0.18 3.52
CA ARG A 91 12.92 1.60 3.84
C ARG A 91 12.14 2.54 2.93
N TYR A 92 11.99 2.19 1.66
CA TYR A 92 11.43 3.10 0.67
C TYR A 92 9.91 2.98 0.52
N ALA A 93 9.34 1.79 0.71
CA ALA A 93 7.91 1.55 0.66
C ALA A 93 7.13 2.36 1.71
N PRO A 94 5.86 2.71 1.46
CA PRO A 94 5.04 3.40 2.46
C PRO A 94 4.79 2.52 3.69
N GLN A 95 4.80 3.13 4.89
CA GLN A 95 4.69 2.42 6.17
C GLN A 95 3.42 1.56 6.32
N TYR A 96 2.34 1.93 5.63
CA TYR A 96 1.05 1.22 5.68
C TYR A 96 0.65 0.71 4.30
N ASP A 97 1.62 0.20 3.54
CA ASP A 97 1.41 -0.45 2.26
C ASP A 97 0.57 0.37 1.26
N GLY A 98 0.87 1.66 1.16
CA GLY A 98 0.16 2.60 0.28
C GLY A 98 -1.19 3.10 0.82
N HIS A 99 -1.58 2.72 2.04
CA HIS A 99 -2.81 3.17 2.69
C HIS A 99 -2.61 4.45 3.51
N CYS A 100 -3.72 5.12 3.80
CA CYS A 100 -3.78 6.36 4.57
C CYS A 100 -3.33 6.15 6.02
N ALA A 101 -2.30 6.86 6.47
CA ALA A 101 -1.77 6.80 7.82
C ALA A 101 -2.79 7.22 8.89
N TYR A 102 -3.54 8.29 8.65
CA TYR A 102 -4.64 8.66 9.54
C TYR A 102 -5.80 7.66 9.51
N GLY A 103 -6.07 7.05 8.34
CA GLY A 103 -7.03 5.96 8.21
C GLY A 103 -6.66 4.82 9.14
N ALA A 104 -5.42 4.34 9.05
CA ALA A 104 -4.88 3.30 9.92
C ALA A 104 -4.97 3.69 11.41
N ALA A 105 -4.67 4.95 11.75
CA ALA A 105 -4.81 5.48 13.11
C ALA A 105 -6.25 5.41 13.66
N LYS A 106 -7.25 5.43 12.78
CA LYS A 106 -8.67 5.30 13.11
C LYS A 106 -9.25 3.92 12.84
N GLY A 107 -8.41 2.91 12.60
CA GLY A 107 -8.84 1.54 12.36
C GLY A 107 -9.45 1.31 10.98
N GLY A 108 -9.14 2.16 10.00
CA GLY A 108 -9.63 2.04 8.61
C GLY A 108 -8.51 1.82 7.61
N LYS A 109 -8.73 0.92 6.65
CA LYS A 109 -7.81 0.66 5.53
C LYS A 109 -8.34 1.32 4.26
N VAL A 110 -7.93 2.57 4.03
CA VAL A 110 -8.34 3.38 2.87
C VAL A 110 -7.12 3.83 2.06
N PRO A 111 -7.26 4.11 0.75
CA PRO A 111 -6.14 4.51 -0.10
C PRO A 111 -5.35 5.70 0.43
N GLY A 112 -4.03 5.67 0.26
CA GLY A 112 -3.16 6.84 0.41
C GLY A 112 -3.08 7.62 -0.90
N ASN A 113 -3.12 8.95 -0.82
CA ASN A 113 -2.85 9.80 -1.97
C ASN A 113 -1.34 10.06 -2.04
N PRO A 114 -0.64 9.72 -3.13
CA PRO A 114 0.81 9.89 -3.24
C PRO A 114 1.24 11.36 -3.17
N THR A 115 0.35 12.31 -3.47
CA THR A 115 0.64 13.76 -3.38
C THR A 115 0.47 14.33 -1.98
N LEU A 116 -0.04 13.55 -1.03
CA LEU A 116 -0.32 13.96 0.34
C LEU A 116 0.52 13.14 1.31
N TRP A 117 1.83 13.36 1.21
CA TRP A 117 2.85 12.55 1.84
C TRP A 117 3.56 13.28 2.98
N ARG A 118 4.25 12.55 3.86
CA ARG A 118 5.33 13.04 4.72
C ARG A 118 6.34 11.92 4.98
N ILE A 119 7.59 12.28 5.18
CA ILE A 119 8.62 11.41 5.76
C ILE A 119 8.79 11.81 7.23
N VAL A 120 8.58 10.84 8.12
CA VAL A 120 8.73 11.00 9.57
C VAL A 120 9.51 9.80 10.08
N ASP A 121 10.60 10.04 10.81
CA ASP A 121 11.52 8.98 11.28
C ASP A 121 11.87 7.99 10.16
N ASP A 122 12.25 8.55 9.00
CA ASP A 122 12.71 7.82 7.81
C ASP A 122 11.67 6.95 7.10
N LYS A 123 10.39 7.07 7.49
CA LYS A 123 9.27 6.30 6.93
C LYS A 123 8.35 7.18 6.11
N LEU A 124 7.93 6.69 4.94
CA LEU A 124 6.98 7.37 4.07
C LEU A 124 5.54 7.11 4.53
N TYR A 125 4.80 8.18 4.82
CA TYR A 125 3.39 8.16 5.18
C TYR A 125 2.58 8.88 4.11
N LEU A 126 1.45 8.28 3.72
CA LEU A 126 0.49 8.87 2.80
C LEU A 126 -0.82 9.15 3.53
N ASN A 127 -1.54 10.18 3.12
CA ASN A 127 -2.88 10.49 3.60
C ASN A 127 -3.86 10.61 2.43
N ILE A 128 -5.16 10.38 2.64
CA ILE A 128 -6.13 10.26 1.54
C ILE A 128 -6.59 11.61 0.98
N THR A 129 -6.79 12.62 1.83
CA THR A 129 -7.32 13.95 1.41
C THR A 129 -6.64 15.08 2.19
N LYS A 130 -6.69 16.30 1.64
CA LYS A 130 -6.11 17.50 2.27
C LYS A 130 -6.66 17.76 3.68
N ASN A 131 -7.94 17.53 3.92
CA ASN A 131 -8.53 17.67 5.25
C ASN A 131 -7.99 16.61 6.22
N VAL A 132 -7.78 15.39 5.73
CA VAL A 132 -7.21 14.29 6.53
C VAL A 132 -5.74 14.54 6.88
N VAL A 133 -4.96 15.16 5.98
CA VAL A 133 -3.63 15.66 6.31
C VAL A 133 -3.70 16.59 7.52
N GLY A 134 -4.63 17.54 7.53
CA GLY A 134 -4.84 18.44 8.67
C GLY A 134 -5.12 17.68 9.98
N PHE A 135 -5.97 16.66 9.97
CA PHE A 135 -6.23 15.85 11.17
C PHE A 135 -5.03 15.03 11.63
N TRP A 136 -4.27 14.48 10.67
CA TRP A 136 -3.09 13.69 10.96
C TRP A 136 -1.98 14.55 11.57
N GLU A 137 -1.80 15.76 11.05
CA GLU A 137 -0.76 16.70 11.46
C GLU A 137 -0.97 17.33 12.84
N VAL A 138 -2.19 17.28 13.40
CA VAL A 138 -2.47 17.76 14.78
C VAL A 138 -1.60 17.04 15.81
N ASP A 139 -1.37 15.74 15.61
CA ASP A 139 -0.55 14.91 16.49
C ASP A 139 0.08 13.77 15.69
N ILE A 140 1.11 14.09 14.91
CA ILE A 140 1.81 13.11 14.07
C ILE A 140 2.31 11.91 14.92
N PRO A 141 3.04 12.11 16.04
CA PRO A 141 3.54 10.98 16.83
C PRO A 141 2.40 10.12 17.41
N GLY A 142 1.35 10.73 17.97
CA GLY A 142 0.22 9.99 18.52
C GLY A 142 -0.57 9.24 17.46
N ASN A 143 -0.80 9.84 16.28
CA ASN A 143 -1.45 9.17 15.17
C ASN A 143 -0.62 8.01 14.60
N ILE A 144 0.71 8.15 14.51
CA ILE A 144 1.60 7.03 14.14
C ILE A 144 1.52 5.92 15.18
N SER A 145 1.55 6.23 16.47
CA SER A 145 1.43 5.23 17.53
C SER A 145 0.11 4.46 17.46
N LEU A 146 -1.00 5.16 17.22
CA LEU A 146 -2.32 4.54 17.05
C LEU A 146 -2.36 3.65 15.80
N ALA A 147 -1.84 4.16 14.67
CA ALA A 147 -1.80 3.41 13.42
C ALA A 147 -0.95 2.14 13.54
N ASN A 148 0.22 2.21 14.18
CA ASN A 148 1.05 1.04 14.47
C ASN A 148 0.34 0.01 15.35
N GLY A 149 -0.44 0.46 16.33
CA GLY A 149 -1.24 -0.44 17.19
C GLY A 149 -2.38 -1.13 16.45
N ASN A 150 -2.99 -0.44 15.48
CA ASN A 150 -4.10 -0.98 14.69
C ASN A 150 -3.63 -1.83 13.50
N TRP A 151 -2.46 -1.52 12.94
CA TRP A 151 -1.99 -2.11 11.68
C TRP A 151 -1.98 -3.63 11.64
N PRO A 152 -1.55 -4.37 12.70
CA PRO A 152 -1.56 -5.83 12.67
C PRO A 152 -2.95 -6.45 12.42
N ALA A 153 -4.04 -5.76 12.81
CA ALA A 153 -5.40 -6.21 12.54
C ALA A 153 -5.93 -5.74 11.17
N LEU A 154 -5.31 -4.71 10.58
CA LEU A 154 -5.69 -4.15 9.29
C LEU A 154 -4.93 -4.79 8.12
N ASP A 155 -3.70 -5.25 8.33
CA ASP A 155 -2.84 -5.78 7.28
C ASP A 155 -3.52 -6.94 6.52
N ASP A 156 -4.14 -7.86 7.26
CA ASP A 156 -4.90 -8.99 6.71
C ASP A 156 -6.35 -8.66 6.32
N ALA A 157 -6.83 -7.44 6.64
CA ALA A 157 -8.21 -7.04 6.37
C ALA A 157 -8.36 -6.44 4.96
N PRO A 158 -9.55 -6.58 4.35
CA PRO A 158 -9.83 -5.97 3.06
C PRO A 158 -9.66 -4.45 3.08
N GLY A 159 -8.85 -3.94 2.16
CA GLY A 159 -8.75 -2.52 1.86
C GLY A 159 -10.02 -1.98 1.19
N SER A 160 -10.24 -0.67 1.28
CA SER A 160 -11.32 -0.03 0.52
C SER A 160 -11.04 -0.06 -0.98
N GLU A 161 -11.97 -0.61 -1.77
CA GLU A 161 -11.92 -0.61 -3.25
C GLU A 161 -12.22 0.75 -3.89
N ARG A 162 -12.46 1.80 -3.09
CA ARG A 162 -12.83 3.12 -3.60
C ARG A 162 -11.58 3.82 -4.14
N ALA A 163 -11.72 4.53 -5.26
CA ALA A 163 -10.67 5.38 -5.78
C ALA A 163 -10.32 6.52 -4.80
N ILE A 164 -9.07 7.00 -4.88
CA ILE A 164 -8.61 8.18 -4.14
C ILE A 164 -9.45 9.40 -4.56
N PRO A 165 -10.16 10.07 -3.63
CA PRO A 165 -11.00 11.21 -3.98
C PRO A 165 -10.20 12.40 -4.52
N LYS A 166 -10.68 13.02 -5.60
CA LYS A 166 -10.10 14.24 -6.21
C LYS A 166 -8.62 14.07 -6.58
N PHE A 167 -8.25 12.87 -7.03
CA PHE A 167 -6.91 12.55 -7.47
C PHE A 167 -6.97 11.77 -8.78
N THR A 168 -6.05 12.09 -9.68
CA THR A 168 -5.76 11.34 -10.89
C THR A 168 -4.25 11.33 -11.02
N SER A 169 -3.66 10.14 -11.13
CA SER A 169 -2.21 10.03 -11.26
C SER A 169 -1.72 10.63 -12.57
N SER A 170 -0.59 11.32 -12.53
CA SER A 170 0.15 11.74 -13.73
C SER A 170 1.17 10.70 -14.18
N ALA A 171 1.33 9.60 -13.43
CA ALA A 171 2.20 8.49 -13.78
C ALA A 171 1.61 7.66 -14.94
N PRO A 172 2.45 6.94 -15.71
CA PRO A 172 1.96 6.05 -16.75
C PRO A 172 1.16 4.88 -16.15
N LEU A 173 0.29 4.30 -16.98
CA LEU A 173 -0.40 3.04 -16.68
C LEU A 173 0.54 1.85 -16.96
N LYS A 174 0.39 0.77 -16.19
CA LYS A 174 1.09 -0.51 -16.37
C LYS A 174 0.57 -1.31 -17.58
#